data_AF-A0A4R0RU39-F1
#
_entry.id   AF-A0A4R0RU39-F1
#
_cell.length_a   1.000
_cell.length_b   1.000
_cell.length_c   1.000
_cell.angle_alpha   90.00
_cell.angle_beta   90.00
_cell.angle_gamma   90.00
#
_symmetry.space_group_name_H-M   'P 1'
#
loop_
_entity.id
_entity.type
_entity.pdbx_description
1 polymer ?
#
loop_
_entity_poly.entity_id
_entity_poly.type
_entity_poly.pdbx_seq_one_letter_code
_entity_poly.pdbx_strand_id
1 'polypeptide(L)'
;MSKAILTRRRLVAPKTRFGRLGPPRGTYIEPTIDWKKVVLRESHTIVDWIKYLRREEHSEILDLVSALEHAAVAGRAFPQWNEFIRSGLPWVLLDSLLDSYGAFDERSKYDLAMATYIRLVEIVKQFAGQLSVSQSPEEIRCAVMLVADNRLSRFATSLWHNRSLISRIGQRKSKFQADVPPLLGSDYELCLELFLDSSLVGLFALTQITVFLRQMCSAEPSDITSAVTYACYIIQGLHSVLGNVEEIKKQLVPFKGELNFLGIVGRALVSAVRTGDQVLLYKATEVLKIQREIVRPYFTEPNRKQEQQAYRKSHTFLWASTLTSLVKTSAKDESHWVQAIEAWRIIEFAGEPLPDPKDATKPKQPSTPSKDSRYWKIKRRCFSTTLPAFGLGGRASLGVQIVLVANGVMLLVAVGLNNVM
;
A
#
# COMPACT_ATOMS: atom_id res chain seq x y z
N MET A 1 10.70 26.51 -32.62
CA MET A 1 9.37 26.30 -32.00
C MET A 1 9.16 27.37 -30.94
N SER A 2 8.41 28.43 -31.28
CA SER A 2 8.12 29.54 -30.38
C SER A 2 7.17 29.08 -29.27
N LYS A 3 7.62 29.10 -28.02
CA LYS A 3 6.73 28.97 -26.85
C LYS A 3 5.76 30.15 -26.89
N ALA A 4 4.53 29.92 -27.33
CA ALA A 4 3.45 30.89 -27.18
C ALA A 4 3.40 31.28 -25.70
N ILE A 5 3.65 32.56 -25.42
CA ILE A 5 3.51 33.14 -24.09
C ILE A 5 2.01 33.16 -23.81
N LEU A 6 1.49 32.03 -23.31
CA LEU A 6 0.16 31.96 -22.73
C LEU A 6 0.19 32.87 -21.50
N THR A 7 -0.30 34.09 -21.66
CA THR A 7 -0.56 35.03 -20.56
C THR A 7 -1.53 34.35 -19.60
N ARG A 8 -0.98 33.73 -18.54
CA ARG A 8 -1.75 33.09 -17.49
C ARG A 8 -2.65 34.15 -16.85
N ARG A 9 -3.95 34.10 -17.15
CA ARG A 9 -4.97 34.95 -16.51
C ARG A 9 -4.90 34.75 -15.00
N ARG A 10 -4.51 35.79 -14.24
CA ARG A 10 -4.42 35.72 -12.77
C ARG A 10 -5.74 35.25 -12.19
N LEU A 11 -5.71 34.31 -11.23
CA LEU A 11 -6.91 33.97 -10.49
C LEU A 11 -7.22 35.08 -9.50
N VAL A 12 -8.51 35.37 -9.34
CA VAL A 12 -8.99 36.27 -8.28
C VAL A 12 -9.14 35.44 -7.02
N ALA A 13 -8.59 35.93 -5.90
CA ALA A 13 -8.77 35.28 -4.60
C ALA A 13 -10.27 35.16 -4.29
N PRO A 14 -10.76 33.99 -3.84
CA PRO A 14 -12.12 33.88 -3.34
C PRO A 14 -12.37 34.87 -2.20
N LYS A 15 -13.61 35.31 -2.02
CA LYS A 15 -13.95 36.23 -0.93
C LYS A 15 -14.09 35.45 0.38
N THR A 16 -13.58 36.01 1.48
CA THR A 16 -13.81 35.48 2.83
C THR A 16 -14.07 36.61 3.81
N ARG A 17 -14.97 36.39 4.78
CA ARG A 17 -15.17 37.31 5.91
C ARG A 17 -14.23 37.05 7.08
N PHE A 18 -13.35 36.05 6.98
CA PHE A 18 -12.45 35.61 8.04
C PHE A 18 -11.01 36.05 7.84
N GLY A 19 -10.80 37.11 7.05
CA GLY A 19 -9.53 37.83 7.03
C GLY A 19 -9.18 38.39 8.41
N ARG A 20 -7.91 38.34 8.76
CA ARG A 20 -7.33 38.83 10.00
C ARG A 20 -6.05 39.59 9.72
N LEU A 21 -5.68 40.45 10.64
CA LEU A 21 -4.33 40.97 10.72
C LEU A 21 -3.46 39.88 11.35
N GLY A 22 -2.43 39.44 10.64
CA GLY A 22 -1.45 38.48 11.15
C GLY A 22 -0.59 39.07 12.27
N PRO A 23 0.22 38.25 12.96
CA PRO A 23 1.18 38.76 13.92
C PRO A 23 2.20 39.68 13.21
N PRO A 24 2.63 40.79 13.84
CA PRO A 24 3.60 41.69 13.25
C PRO A 24 4.92 40.95 12.98
N ARG A 25 5.39 40.97 11.72
CA ARG A 25 6.73 40.54 11.32
C ARG A 25 7.59 41.80 11.16
N GLY A 26 8.17 42.26 12.27
CA GLY A 26 8.80 43.57 12.33
C GLY A 26 7.74 44.67 12.33
N THR A 27 7.83 45.61 11.37
CA THR A 27 6.85 46.70 11.21
C THR A 27 5.66 46.35 10.33
N TYR A 28 5.69 45.20 9.65
CA TYR A 28 4.65 44.80 8.70
C TYR A 28 3.69 43.78 9.34
N ILE A 29 2.39 44.08 9.30
CA ILE A 29 1.31 43.18 9.69
C ILE A 29 0.77 42.57 8.40
N GLU A 30 1.11 41.31 8.16
CA GLU A 30 0.65 40.59 6.97
C GLU A 30 -0.81 40.18 7.16
N PRO A 31 -1.76 40.54 6.28
CA PRO A 31 -3.11 40.03 6.35
C PRO A 31 -3.09 38.50 6.19
N THR A 32 -3.79 37.79 7.07
CA THR A 32 -3.88 36.32 7.11
C THR A 32 -5.33 35.89 7.13
N ILE A 33 -5.62 34.61 6.85
CA ILE A 33 -6.99 34.08 6.89
C ILE A 33 -7.13 33.09 8.06
N ASP A 34 -8.23 33.17 8.83
CA ASP A 34 -8.57 32.09 9.77
C ASP A 34 -9.18 30.90 9.03
N TRP A 35 -8.31 30.03 8.53
CA TRP A 35 -8.68 28.85 7.78
C TRP A 35 -9.59 27.88 8.54
N LYS A 36 -9.51 27.81 9.88
CA LYS A 36 -10.44 26.98 10.66
C LYS A 36 -11.86 27.52 10.54
N LYS A 37 -12.03 28.85 10.61
CA LYS A 37 -13.34 29.48 10.41
C LYS A 37 -13.82 29.38 8.96
N VAL A 38 -12.94 29.50 7.97
CA VAL A 38 -13.30 29.30 6.55
C VAL A 38 -13.81 27.88 6.33
N VAL A 39 -13.08 26.86 6.79
CA VAL A 39 -13.49 25.44 6.69
C VAL A 39 -14.83 25.18 7.38
N LEU A 40 -15.09 25.81 8.54
CA LEU A 40 -16.33 25.62 9.29
C LEU A 40 -17.53 26.42 8.77
N ARG A 41 -17.32 27.62 8.21
CA ARG A 41 -18.40 28.59 7.97
C ARG A 41 -18.53 29.03 6.51
N GLU A 42 -17.55 28.70 5.67
CA GLU A 42 -17.46 29.02 4.25
C GLU A 42 -16.99 27.78 3.45
N SER A 43 -17.37 26.57 3.90
CA SER A 43 -16.92 25.27 3.33
C SER A 43 -17.12 25.13 1.83
N HIS A 44 -18.18 25.74 1.28
CA HIS A 44 -18.48 25.75 -0.16
C HIS A 44 -17.40 26.44 -1.01
N THR A 45 -16.57 27.31 -0.43
CA THR A 45 -15.49 28.04 -1.12
C THR A 45 -14.12 27.33 -1.09
N ILE A 46 -14.00 26.24 -0.33
CA ILE A 46 -12.71 25.61 -0.03
C ILE A 46 -12.01 25.10 -1.29
N VAL A 47 -12.75 24.54 -2.23
CA VAL A 47 -12.20 24.06 -3.50
C VAL A 47 -11.57 25.20 -4.30
N ASP A 48 -12.20 26.38 -4.32
CA ASP A 48 -11.68 27.55 -5.02
C ASP A 48 -10.45 28.11 -4.32
N TRP A 49 -10.43 28.09 -2.98
CA TRP A 49 -9.26 28.46 -2.19
C TRP A 49 -8.07 27.54 -2.46
N ILE A 50 -8.26 26.22 -2.49
CA ILE A 50 -7.19 25.26 -2.82
C ILE A 50 -6.64 25.54 -4.21
N LYS A 51 -7.50 25.73 -5.21
CA LYS A 51 -7.09 26.04 -6.59
C LYS A 51 -6.32 27.36 -6.66
N TYR A 52 -6.80 28.40 -5.98
CA TYR A 52 -6.16 29.71 -5.93
C TYR A 52 -4.77 29.65 -5.26
N LEU A 53 -4.72 29.22 -4.00
CA LEU A 53 -3.49 29.19 -3.20
C LEU A 53 -2.41 28.33 -3.85
N ARG A 54 -2.81 27.19 -4.44
CA ARG A 54 -1.87 26.29 -5.10
C ARG A 54 -1.33 26.88 -6.40
N ARG A 55 -2.17 27.55 -7.20
CA ARG A 55 -1.76 28.16 -8.47
C ARG A 55 -0.82 29.35 -8.26
N GLU A 56 -1.10 30.15 -7.23
CA GLU A 56 -0.28 31.31 -6.88
C GLU A 56 0.87 30.94 -5.92
N GLU A 57 1.04 29.65 -5.59
CA GLU A 57 2.09 29.11 -4.71
C GLU A 57 2.13 29.77 -3.31
N HIS A 58 0.97 30.16 -2.78
CA HIS A 58 0.86 30.78 -1.46
C HIS A 58 1.13 29.77 -0.33
N SER A 59 1.97 30.16 0.62
CA SER A 59 2.34 29.36 1.81
C SER A 59 1.16 29.02 2.71
N GLU A 60 0.11 29.85 2.72
CA GLU A 60 -1.14 29.62 3.48
C GLU A 60 -1.87 28.32 3.08
N ILE A 61 -1.49 27.69 1.97
CA ILE A 61 -2.00 26.35 1.62
C ILE A 61 -1.76 25.34 2.75
N LEU A 62 -0.67 25.45 3.50
CA LEU A 62 -0.40 24.56 4.63
C LEU A 62 -1.40 24.76 5.77
N ASP A 63 -1.76 26.00 6.06
CA ASP A 63 -2.69 26.32 7.14
C ASP A 63 -4.11 25.88 6.78
N LEU A 64 -4.50 26.07 5.52
CA LEU A 64 -5.76 25.55 4.98
C LEU A 64 -5.79 24.01 5.02
N VAL A 65 -4.77 23.34 4.52
CA VAL A 65 -4.67 21.88 4.51
C VAL A 65 -4.65 21.34 5.94
N SER A 66 -3.96 21.99 6.87
CA SER A 66 -3.99 21.64 8.30
C SER A 66 -5.38 21.78 8.92
N ALA A 67 -6.13 22.84 8.58
CA ALA A 67 -7.52 23.00 9.03
C ALA A 67 -8.44 21.90 8.46
N LEU A 68 -8.21 21.50 7.19
CA LEU A 68 -8.94 20.40 6.55
C LEU A 68 -8.60 19.03 7.12
N GLU A 69 -7.36 18.81 7.56
CA GLU A 69 -6.95 17.55 8.21
C GLU A 69 -7.79 17.28 9.48
N HIS A 70 -7.99 18.30 10.32
CA HIS A 70 -8.85 18.18 11.50
C HIS A 70 -10.31 17.86 11.12
N ALA A 71 -10.82 18.49 10.05
CA ALA A 71 -12.16 18.24 9.56
C ALA A 71 -12.32 16.82 8.98
N ALA A 72 -11.30 16.34 8.26
CA ALA A 72 -11.29 15.02 7.64
C ALA A 72 -11.18 13.90 8.67
N VAL A 73 -10.39 14.09 9.74
CA VAL A 73 -10.32 13.14 10.88
C VAL A 73 -11.68 13.00 11.58
N ALA A 74 -12.42 14.10 11.73
CA ALA A 74 -13.78 14.05 12.28
C ALA A 74 -14.78 13.34 11.33
N GLY A 75 -14.48 13.27 10.03
CA GLY A 75 -15.27 12.56 9.03
C GLY A 75 -16.73 13.02 9.00
N ARG A 76 -17.67 12.08 9.00
CA ARG A 76 -19.12 12.35 9.02
C ARG A 76 -19.61 13.12 10.26
N ALA A 77 -18.88 13.05 11.36
CA ALA A 77 -19.22 13.84 12.56
C ALA A 77 -18.97 15.34 12.35
N PHE A 78 -18.25 15.72 11.29
CA PHE A 78 -18.01 17.11 10.96
C PHE A 78 -19.25 17.73 10.27
N PRO A 79 -19.83 18.83 10.78
CA PRO A 79 -21.09 19.37 10.25
C PRO A 79 -21.06 19.76 8.75
N GLN A 80 -19.86 20.05 8.22
CA GLN A 80 -19.64 20.47 6.84
C GLN A 80 -19.33 19.31 5.89
N TRP A 81 -19.35 18.05 6.37
CA TRP A 81 -19.01 16.87 5.59
C TRP A 81 -19.75 16.81 4.24
N ASN A 82 -21.08 16.95 4.26
CA ASN A 82 -21.90 16.93 3.04
C ASN A 82 -21.52 18.04 2.04
N GLU A 83 -21.10 19.20 2.53
CA GLU A 83 -20.66 20.29 1.66
C GLU A 83 -19.32 19.96 0.99
N PHE A 84 -18.40 19.29 1.67
CA PHE A 84 -17.14 18.83 1.06
C PHE A 84 -17.37 17.81 -0.06
N ILE A 85 -18.31 16.89 0.14
CA ILE A 85 -18.68 15.90 -0.87
C ILE A 85 -19.32 16.60 -2.07
N ARG A 86 -20.28 17.51 -1.82
CA ARG A 86 -20.98 18.27 -2.87
C ARG A 86 -20.05 19.19 -3.66
N SER A 87 -19.14 19.88 -2.98
CA SER A 87 -18.18 20.78 -3.61
C SER A 87 -17.10 20.03 -4.39
N GLY A 88 -16.94 18.74 -4.11
CA GLY A 88 -15.94 17.91 -4.78
C GLY A 88 -14.55 17.96 -4.20
N LEU A 89 -14.47 18.28 -2.92
CA LEU A 89 -13.19 18.41 -2.26
C LEU A 89 -12.31 17.16 -2.40
N PRO A 90 -12.81 15.90 -2.22
CA PRO A 90 -11.96 14.72 -2.27
C PRO A 90 -11.20 14.57 -3.59
N TRP A 91 -11.87 14.77 -4.73
CA TRP A 91 -11.21 14.62 -6.04
C TRP A 91 -10.31 15.80 -6.37
N VAL A 92 -10.62 17.02 -5.91
CA VAL A 92 -9.72 18.18 -6.06
C VAL A 92 -8.42 17.98 -5.28
N LEU A 93 -8.49 17.38 -4.09
CA LEU A 93 -7.31 17.02 -3.31
C LEU A 93 -6.49 15.92 -4.01
N LEU A 94 -7.16 14.92 -4.58
CA LEU A 94 -6.50 13.86 -5.36
C LEU A 94 -5.83 14.42 -6.62
N ASP A 95 -6.52 15.24 -7.41
CA ASP A 95 -5.96 15.95 -8.56
C ASP A 95 -4.79 16.83 -8.13
N SER A 96 -4.88 17.44 -6.93
CA SER A 96 -3.77 18.20 -6.36
C SER A 96 -2.53 17.34 -6.06
N LEU A 97 -2.73 16.11 -5.57
CA LEU A 97 -1.62 15.16 -5.37
C LEU A 97 -1.00 14.73 -6.71
N LEU A 98 -1.83 14.50 -7.74
CA LEU A 98 -1.39 14.09 -9.07
C LEU A 98 -0.54 15.15 -9.76
N ASP A 99 -1.01 16.40 -9.75
CA ASP A 99 -0.33 17.53 -10.37
C ASP A 99 0.98 17.91 -9.65
N SER A 100 1.12 17.54 -8.38
CA SER A 100 2.32 17.90 -7.59
C SER A 100 3.57 17.12 -8.02
N TYR A 101 3.42 16.13 -8.91
CA TYR A 101 4.54 15.35 -9.44
C TYR A 101 5.68 16.20 -10.02
N GLY A 102 5.36 17.32 -10.69
CA GLY A 102 6.37 18.23 -11.24
C GLY A 102 6.95 19.24 -10.26
N ALA A 103 6.35 19.42 -9.08
CA ALA A 103 6.73 20.47 -8.13
C ALA A 103 7.96 20.09 -7.26
N PHE A 104 8.36 18.81 -7.25
CA PHE A 104 9.45 18.32 -6.39
C PHE A 104 10.85 18.47 -6.98
N ASP A 105 10.97 18.96 -8.23
CA ASP A 105 12.27 19.12 -8.89
C ASP A 105 13.05 20.37 -8.41
N GLU A 106 12.36 21.37 -7.82
CA GLU A 106 13.00 22.58 -7.29
C GLU A 106 13.38 22.43 -5.80
N ARG A 107 14.69 22.37 -5.51
CA ARG A 107 15.21 22.16 -4.13
C ARG A 107 14.72 23.17 -3.10
N SER A 108 14.49 24.43 -3.47
CA SER A 108 14.08 25.50 -2.53
C SER A 108 12.62 25.42 -2.11
N LYS A 109 11.75 24.82 -2.92
CA LYS A 109 10.31 24.64 -2.62
C LYS A 109 9.97 23.27 -2.07
N TYR A 110 10.99 22.41 -1.97
CA TYR A 110 10.85 21.01 -1.62
C TYR A 110 10.16 20.80 -0.26
N ASP A 111 10.55 21.55 0.77
CA ASP A 111 10.02 21.32 2.12
C ASP A 111 8.53 21.68 2.23
N LEU A 112 8.13 22.83 1.66
CA LEU A 112 6.72 23.26 1.61
C LEU A 112 5.85 22.32 0.77
N ALA A 113 6.30 21.99 -0.45
CA ALA A 113 5.59 21.09 -1.33
C ALA A 113 5.44 19.70 -0.69
N MET A 114 6.49 19.21 -0.04
CA MET A 114 6.48 17.90 0.64
C MET A 114 5.54 17.89 1.85
N ALA A 115 5.61 18.90 2.70
CA ALA A 115 4.72 19.00 3.87
C ALA A 115 3.25 19.06 3.43
N THR A 116 2.97 19.83 2.38
CA THR A 116 1.62 19.92 1.79
C THR A 116 1.19 18.56 1.24
N TYR A 117 2.07 17.90 0.46
CA TYR A 117 1.79 16.60 -0.14
C TYR A 117 1.45 15.53 0.91
N ILE A 118 2.26 15.40 1.97
CA ILE A 118 2.00 14.41 3.03
C ILE A 118 0.62 14.63 3.66
N ARG A 119 0.29 15.87 4.00
CA ARG A 119 -1.01 16.19 4.62
C ARG A 119 -2.16 15.96 3.66
N LEU A 120 -2.00 16.31 2.38
CA LEU A 120 -2.99 15.99 1.36
C LEU A 120 -3.21 14.48 1.22
N VAL A 121 -2.15 13.66 1.28
CA VAL A 121 -2.28 12.20 1.28
C VAL A 121 -3.09 11.73 2.49
N GLU A 122 -2.81 12.25 3.68
CA GLU A 122 -3.55 11.88 4.89
C GLU A 122 -5.01 12.32 4.83
N ILE A 123 -5.31 13.51 4.30
CA ILE A 123 -6.69 13.97 4.12
C ILE A 123 -7.44 13.10 3.11
N VAL A 124 -6.85 12.84 1.94
CA VAL A 124 -7.44 11.96 0.93
C VAL A 124 -7.67 10.57 1.52
N LYS A 125 -6.73 10.10 2.35
CA LYS A 125 -6.88 8.88 3.14
C LYS A 125 -8.14 8.88 3.98
N GLN A 126 -8.32 9.91 4.81
CA GLN A 126 -9.49 10.01 5.68
C GLN A 126 -10.79 10.09 4.87
N PHE A 127 -10.83 10.89 3.79
CA PHE A 127 -12.01 10.98 2.93
C PHE A 127 -12.41 9.64 2.32
N ALA A 128 -11.44 8.98 1.69
CA ALA A 128 -11.66 7.68 1.09
C ALA A 128 -12.09 6.63 2.12
N GLY A 129 -11.53 6.68 3.33
CA GLY A 129 -11.97 5.86 4.44
C GLY A 129 -13.44 6.06 4.82
N GLN A 130 -13.88 7.30 4.94
CA GLN A 130 -15.29 7.60 5.24
C GLN A 130 -16.24 7.26 4.08
N LEU A 131 -15.83 7.51 2.84
CA LEU A 131 -16.65 7.27 1.64
C LEU A 131 -16.96 5.79 1.40
N SER A 132 -16.12 4.90 1.90
CA SER A 132 -16.23 3.46 1.71
C SER A 132 -17.40 2.76 2.37
N VAL A 133 -17.71 3.25 3.56
CA VAL A 133 -18.78 2.75 4.41
C VAL A 133 -20.03 3.57 4.19
N SER A 134 -20.13 4.24 3.03
CA SER A 134 -21.26 5.10 2.71
C SER A 134 -22.39 4.37 1.99
N GLN A 135 -23.59 4.75 2.39
CA GLN A 135 -24.83 4.39 1.71
C GLN A 135 -25.50 5.64 1.09
N SER A 136 -24.93 6.84 1.25
CA SER A 136 -25.48 8.06 0.64
C SER A 136 -25.17 8.07 -0.87
N PRO A 137 -26.17 8.28 -1.74
CA PRO A 137 -25.95 8.35 -3.20
C PRO A 137 -24.92 9.40 -3.60
N GLU A 138 -24.85 10.54 -2.91
CA GLU A 138 -23.88 11.60 -3.16
C GLU A 138 -22.45 11.19 -2.82
N GLU A 139 -22.27 10.52 -1.68
CA GLU A 139 -20.98 9.98 -1.24
C GLU A 139 -20.52 8.85 -2.17
N ILE A 140 -21.42 7.94 -2.55
CA ILE A 140 -21.16 6.88 -3.52
C ILE A 140 -20.72 7.50 -4.84
N ARG A 141 -21.44 8.50 -5.36
CA ARG A 141 -21.05 9.21 -6.57
C ARG A 141 -19.66 9.84 -6.45
N CYS A 142 -19.35 10.47 -5.31
CA CYS A 142 -18.03 11.03 -5.04
C CYS A 142 -16.94 9.95 -5.06
N ALA A 143 -17.23 8.79 -4.45
CA ALA A 143 -16.36 7.62 -4.47
C ALA A 143 -16.12 7.10 -5.90
N VAL A 144 -17.17 6.99 -6.73
CA VAL A 144 -17.02 6.64 -8.17
C VAL A 144 -16.05 7.60 -8.83
N MET A 145 -16.23 8.90 -8.64
CA MET A 145 -15.41 9.93 -9.30
C MET A 145 -13.94 9.93 -8.87
N LEU A 146 -13.64 9.45 -7.66
CA LEU A 146 -12.27 9.24 -7.17
C LEU A 146 -11.59 8.08 -7.89
N VAL A 147 -12.32 6.98 -8.12
CA VAL A 147 -11.80 5.76 -8.79
C VAL A 147 -11.80 5.93 -10.31
N ALA A 148 -12.76 6.69 -10.85
CA ALA A 148 -12.91 6.97 -12.26
C ALA A 148 -11.68 7.67 -12.86
N ASP A 149 -11.56 7.61 -14.19
CA ASP A 149 -10.50 8.26 -14.98
C ASP A 149 -9.07 7.84 -14.61
N ASN A 150 -8.89 6.62 -14.09
CA ASN A 150 -7.59 6.10 -13.66
C ASN A 150 -6.87 7.00 -12.63
N ARG A 151 -7.57 7.92 -11.94
CA ARG A 151 -6.94 8.86 -11.01
C ARG A 151 -6.19 8.14 -9.89
N LEU A 152 -6.82 7.13 -9.31
CA LEU A 152 -6.19 6.29 -8.29
C LEU A 152 -4.95 5.54 -8.82
N SER A 153 -5.00 5.00 -10.04
CA SER A 153 -3.86 4.35 -10.68
C SER A 153 -2.70 5.33 -10.94
N ARG A 154 -3.03 6.53 -11.43
CA ARG A 154 -2.07 7.63 -11.59
C ARG A 154 -1.49 8.06 -10.25
N PHE A 155 -2.29 8.04 -9.19
CA PHE A 155 -1.86 8.43 -7.84
C PHE A 155 -0.91 7.40 -7.24
N ALA A 156 -1.27 6.11 -7.30
CA ALA A 156 -0.39 5.02 -6.91
C ALA A 156 0.94 5.06 -7.68
N THR A 157 0.86 5.32 -8.99
CA THR A 157 2.04 5.52 -9.84
C THR A 157 2.87 6.73 -9.38
N SER A 158 2.24 7.86 -9.09
CA SER A 158 2.90 9.07 -8.57
C SER A 158 3.59 8.81 -7.22
N LEU A 159 2.89 8.20 -6.27
CA LEU A 159 3.46 7.79 -4.98
C LEU A 159 4.68 6.87 -5.16
N TRP A 160 4.57 5.90 -6.06
CA TRP A 160 5.68 4.99 -6.34
C TRP A 160 6.91 5.73 -6.87
N HIS A 161 6.74 6.64 -7.83
CA HIS A 161 7.84 7.44 -8.34
C HIS A 161 8.45 8.34 -7.25
N ASN A 162 7.63 8.84 -6.33
CA ASN A 162 8.04 9.69 -5.20
C ASN A 162 8.47 8.92 -3.94
N ARG A 163 8.57 7.58 -3.96
CA ARG A 163 8.89 6.76 -2.79
C ARG A 163 10.22 7.10 -2.09
N SER A 164 11.20 7.63 -2.83
CA SER A 164 12.47 8.10 -2.26
C SER A 164 12.31 9.35 -1.41
N LEU A 165 11.27 10.14 -1.66
CA LEU A 165 10.94 11.34 -0.89
C LEU A 165 10.28 10.92 0.44
N ILE A 166 9.42 9.91 0.38
CA ILE A 166 8.80 9.26 1.55
C ILE A 166 9.87 8.69 2.50
N SER A 167 10.90 8.01 1.98
CA SER A 167 11.97 7.47 2.82
C SER A 167 12.78 8.55 3.53
N ARG A 168 13.01 9.69 2.89
CA ARG A 168 13.72 10.85 3.50
C ARG A 168 12.91 11.48 4.64
N ILE A 169 11.58 11.49 4.55
CA ILE A 169 10.71 11.97 5.64
C ILE A 169 10.86 11.06 6.86
N GLY A 170 10.82 9.74 6.66
CA GLY A 170 11.04 8.77 7.74
C GLY A 170 12.39 8.97 8.43
N GLN A 171 13.46 9.25 7.67
CA GLN A 171 14.79 9.55 8.20
C GLN A 171 14.86 10.90 8.96
N ARG A 172 14.10 11.92 8.54
CA ARG A 172 14.03 13.20 9.27
C ARG A 172 13.21 13.08 10.55
N LYS A 173 12.09 12.34 10.52
CA LYS A 173 11.29 12.06 11.71
C LYS A 173 12.08 11.25 12.75
N SER A 174 12.86 10.25 12.35
CA SER A 174 13.69 9.48 13.29
C SER A 174 14.83 10.29 13.90
N LYS A 175 15.35 11.31 13.19
CA LYS A 175 16.28 12.29 13.77
C LYS A 175 15.59 13.24 14.78
N PHE A 176 14.34 13.61 14.54
CA PHE A 176 13.57 14.48 15.45
C PHE A 176 12.94 13.73 16.64
N GLN A 177 12.60 12.46 16.48
CA GLN A 177 12.01 11.62 17.54
C GLN A 177 13.06 11.01 18.49
N ALA A 178 14.35 11.17 18.21
CA ALA A 178 15.41 10.80 19.17
C ALA A 178 15.38 11.66 20.45
N ASP A 179 14.65 12.78 20.45
CA ASP A 179 14.61 13.75 21.54
C ASP A 179 13.24 13.85 22.27
N VAL A 180 12.26 12.98 21.98
CA VAL A 180 10.92 13.01 22.61
C VAL A 180 10.42 11.58 22.94
N PRO A 181 9.85 11.31 24.13
CA PRO A 181 9.44 9.96 24.51
C PRO A 181 8.22 9.46 23.71
N PRO A 182 8.07 8.14 23.51
CA PRO A 182 6.98 7.59 22.72
C PRO A 182 5.68 7.58 23.53
N LEU A 183 4.65 8.26 23.02
CA LEU A 183 3.26 8.05 23.41
C LEU A 183 2.53 7.37 22.25
N LEU A 184 1.74 6.35 22.61
CA LEU A 184 0.77 5.59 21.82
C LEU A 184 1.30 4.39 21.02
N GLY A 185 1.03 3.19 21.57
CA GLY A 185 0.86 1.95 20.83
C GLY A 185 -0.61 1.50 20.91
N SER A 186 -1.14 0.97 19.80
CA SER A 186 -2.29 0.03 19.65
C SER A 186 -3.16 0.21 18.38
N ASP A 187 -2.72 0.92 17.33
CA ASP A 187 -3.54 1.14 16.12
C ASP A 187 -3.59 -0.03 15.09
N TYR A 188 -3.07 -1.21 15.42
CA TYR A 188 -2.86 -2.29 14.43
C TYR A 188 -4.08 -3.18 14.18
N GLU A 189 -5.00 -3.34 15.15
CA GLU A 189 -6.17 -4.21 15.01
C GLU A 189 -7.33 -3.54 14.28
N LEU A 190 -7.48 -2.22 14.40
CA LEU A 190 -8.61 -1.47 13.82
C LEU A 190 -8.54 -1.35 12.28
N CYS A 191 -7.36 -1.55 11.69
CA CYS A 191 -7.21 -1.53 10.24
C CYS A 191 -7.77 -2.80 9.57
N LEU A 192 -7.88 -3.92 10.28
CA LEU A 192 -8.20 -5.22 9.69
C LEU A 192 -9.69 -5.51 9.50
N GLU A 193 -10.58 -4.83 10.25
CA GLU A 193 -12.03 -5.07 10.18
C GLU A 193 -12.74 -4.32 9.04
N LEU A 194 -12.08 -3.37 8.38
CA LEU A 194 -12.71 -2.44 7.41
C LEU A 194 -12.57 -2.84 5.93
N PHE A 195 -12.02 -4.02 5.62
CA PHE A 195 -11.42 -4.28 4.30
C PHE A 195 -12.20 -5.18 3.33
N LEU A 196 -13.54 -5.19 3.37
CA LEU A 196 -14.31 -6.22 2.69
C LEU A 196 -15.15 -5.81 1.42
N ASP A 197 -14.56 -5.65 0.21
CA ASP A 197 -15.24 -5.81 -1.13
C ASP A 197 -14.25 -5.85 -2.35
N SER A 198 -14.66 -6.38 -3.50
CA SER A 198 -14.16 -7.65 -4.04
C SER A 198 -13.35 -7.59 -5.36
N SER A 199 -13.44 -6.49 -6.14
CA SER A 199 -12.77 -6.38 -7.45
C SER A 199 -11.42 -5.64 -7.43
N LEU A 200 -11.22 -4.73 -6.47
CA LEU A 200 -10.01 -3.92 -6.33
C LEU A 200 -9.00 -4.47 -5.31
N VAL A 201 -9.45 -5.32 -4.39
CA VAL A 201 -8.57 -6.06 -3.47
C VAL A 201 -7.61 -6.94 -4.25
N GLY A 202 -8.02 -7.50 -5.40
CA GLY A 202 -7.14 -8.23 -6.31
C GLY A 202 -5.97 -7.35 -6.74
N LEU A 203 -6.22 -6.30 -7.53
CA LEU A 203 -5.16 -5.42 -8.07
C LEU A 203 -4.22 -4.85 -6.97
N PHE A 204 -4.78 -4.61 -5.79
CA PHE A 204 -4.09 -4.13 -4.62
C PHE A 204 -3.17 -5.19 -3.97
N ALA A 205 -3.71 -6.38 -3.71
CA ALA A 205 -2.94 -7.55 -3.27
C ALA A 205 -1.76 -7.77 -4.20
N LEU A 206 -2.03 -7.65 -5.50
CA LEU A 206 -1.09 -7.92 -6.58
C LEU A 206 0.04 -6.88 -6.66
N THR A 207 -0.27 -5.61 -6.43
CA THR A 207 0.75 -4.55 -6.37
C THR A 207 1.63 -4.74 -5.14
N GLN A 208 1.04 -5.05 -3.99
CA GLN A 208 1.77 -5.31 -2.75
C GLN A 208 2.63 -6.57 -2.86
N ILE A 209 2.06 -7.69 -3.33
CA ILE A 209 2.77 -8.93 -3.61
C ILE A 209 3.95 -8.65 -4.56
N THR A 210 3.73 -7.93 -5.67
CA THR A 210 4.80 -7.60 -6.63
C THR A 210 5.90 -6.73 -6.01
N VAL A 211 5.54 -5.75 -5.17
CA VAL A 211 6.51 -4.89 -4.46
C VAL A 211 7.29 -5.69 -3.43
N PHE A 212 6.62 -6.53 -2.64
CA PHE A 212 7.25 -7.40 -1.66
C PHE A 212 8.19 -8.40 -2.32
N LEU A 213 7.75 -9.09 -3.38
CA LEU A 213 8.60 -10.03 -4.13
C LEU A 213 9.88 -9.38 -4.67
N ARG A 214 9.77 -8.13 -5.14
CA ARG A 214 10.91 -7.36 -5.64
C ARG A 214 11.85 -6.91 -4.51
N GLN A 215 11.33 -6.69 -3.31
CA GLN A 215 12.11 -6.21 -2.16
C GLN A 215 12.65 -7.33 -1.25
N MET A 216 12.05 -8.52 -1.23
CA MET A 216 12.49 -9.65 -0.37
C MET A 216 13.94 -10.09 -0.59
N CYS A 217 14.55 -9.77 -1.75
CA CYS A 217 15.95 -10.09 -2.00
C CYS A 217 16.93 -9.19 -1.24
N SER A 218 16.47 -8.05 -0.73
CA SER A 218 17.29 -7.05 -0.03
C SER A 218 16.66 -6.53 1.26
N ALA A 219 15.53 -7.10 1.67
CA ALA A 219 14.79 -6.70 2.87
C ALA A 219 15.28 -7.46 4.11
N GLU A 220 15.21 -6.81 5.26
CA GLU A 220 15.51 -7.45 6.54
C GLU A 220 14.48 -8.55 6.84
N PRO A 221 14.85 -9.62 7.58
CA PRO A 221 13.93 -10.72 7.90
C PRO A 221 12.61 -10.29 8.54
N SER A 222 12.61 -9.22 9.34
CA SER A 222 11.41 -8.63 9.93
C SER A 222 10.47 -8.03 8.88
N ASP A 223 11.02 -7.32 7.90
CA ASP A 223 10.25 -6.71 6.81
C ASP A 223 9.62 -7.80 5.92
N ILE A 224 10.37 -8.87 5.68
CA ILE A 224 9.86 -10.07 4.98
C ILE A 224 8.71 -10.70 5.76
N THR A 225 8.82 -10.80 7.09
CA THR A 225 7.76 -11.37 7.93
C THR A 225 6.50 -10.52 7.89
N SER A 226 6.63 -9.20 8.03
CA SER A 226 5.50 -8.25 7.94
C SER A 226 4.85 -8.29 6.55
N ALA A 227 5.64 -8.31 5.49
CA ALA A 227 5.19 -8.42 4.10
C ALA A 227 4.38 -9.69 3.85
N VAL A 228 4.91 -10.82 4.29
CA VAL A 228 4.29 -12.14 4.15
C VAL A 228 3.00 -12.21 4.95
N THR A 229 3.02 -11.74 6.19
CA THR A 229 1.84 -11.63 7.05
C THR A 229 0.76 -10.80 6.37
N TYR A 230 1.12 -9.64 5.82
CA TYR A 230 0.19 -8.77 5.11
C TYR A 230 -0.37 -9.42 3.84
N ALA A 231 0.45 -10.12 3.05
CA ALA A 231 -0.02 -10.86 1.89
C ALA A 231 -1.06 -11.92 2.30
N CYS A 232 -0.80 -12.70 3.36
CA CYS A 232 -1.74 -13.67 3.91
C CYS A 232 -3.06 -13.01 4.36
N TYR A 233 -2.99 -11.86 5.04
CA TYR A 233 -4.16 -11.08 5.42
C TYR A 233 -4.98 -10.64 4.20
N ILE A 234 -4.33 -10.16 3.15
CA ILE A 234 -5.05 -9.72 1.95
C ILE A 234 -5.73 -10.91 1.26
N ILE A 235 -5.08 -12.06 1.16
CA ILE A 235 -5.70 -13.24 0.51
C ILE A 235 -6.85 -13.79 1.35
N GLN A 236 -6.71 -13.78 2.67
CA GLN A 236 -7.81 -14.14 3.56
C GLN A 236 -8.95 -13.13 3.45
N GLY A 237 -8.65 -11.83 3.39
CA GLY A 237 -9.61 -10.78 3.10
C GLY A 237 -10.34 -11.05 1.79
N LEU A 238 -9.61 -11.27 0.68
CA LEU A 238 -10.17 -11.69 -0.60
C LEU A 238 -11.12 -12.87 -0.44
N HIS A 239 -10.75 -13.87 0.36
CA HIS A 239 -11.59 -15.04 0.61
C HIS A 239 -12.87 -14.72 1.38
N SER A 240 -12.78 -13.98 2.48
CA SER A 240 -13.95 -13.59 3.28
C SER A 240 -14.89 -12.65 2.53
N VAL A 241 -14.33 -11.81 1.64
CA VAL A 241 -15.09 -10.87 0.82
C VAL A 241 -15.83 -11.55 -0.30
N LEU A 242 -15.05 -12.23 -1.15
CA LEU A 242 -15.56 -12.64 -2.43
C LEU A 242 -16.59 -13.76 -2.22
N GLY A 243 -16.45 -14.53 -1.13
CA GLY A 243 -17.26 -15.70 -0.82
C GLY A 243 -17.21 -16.80 -1.90
N ASN A 244 -16.57 -16.50 -3.03
CA ASN A 244 -16.57 -17.22 -4.27
C ASN A 244 -15.11 -17.43 -4.68
N VAL A 245 -14.68 -18.66 -4.47
CA VAL A 245 -13.34 -19.14 -4.83
C VAL A 245 -13.03 -18.89 -6.31
N GLU A 246 -14.02 -18.91 -7.21
CA GLU A 246 -13.81 -18.67 -8.64
C GLU A 246 -13.38 -17.24 -8.95
N GLU A 247 -13.88 -16.25 -8.21
CA GLU A 247 -13.50 -14.86 -8.45
C GLU A 247 -12.09 -14.57 -7.88
N ILE A 248 -11.74 -15.17 -6.74
CA ILE A 248 -10.36 -15.16 -6.22
C ILE A 248 -9.41 -15.82 -7.22
N LYS A 249 -9.81 -16.97 -7.79
CA LYS A 249 -9.06 -17.67 -8.83
C LYS A 249 -8.78 -16.74 -10.02
N LYS A 250 -9.80 -16.07 -10.57
CA LYS A 250 -9.63 -15.11 -11.69
C LYS A 250 -8.60 -14.02 -11.38
N GLN A 251 -8.61 -13.47 -10.16
CA GLN A 251 -7.67 -12.44 -9.74
C GLN A 251 -6.23 -12.95 -9.58
N LEU A 252 -6.06 -14.20 -9.14
CA LEU A 252 -4.74 -14.80 -8.91
C LEU A 252 -4.13 -15.47 -10.16
N VAL A 253 -4.96 -15.84 -11.16
CA VAL A 253 -4.53 -16.50 -12.40
C VAL A 253 -3.43 -15.76 -13.17
N PRO A 254 -3.45 -14.42 -13.34
CA PRO A 254 -2.39 -13.71 -14.07
C PRO A 254 -1.00 -13.79 -13.42
N PHE A 255 -0.92 -14.28 -12.18
CA PHE A 255 0.30 -14.30 -11.36
C PHE A 255 0.81 -15.71 -11.09
N LYS A 256 0.15 -16.70 -11.71
CA LYS A 256 0.61 -18.09 -11.72
C LYS A 256 2.02 -18.16 -12.31
N GLY A 257 2.92 -18.87 -11.64
CA GLY A 257 4.25 -19.23 -12.15
C GLY A 257 5.33 -18.13 -12.12
N GLU A 258 5.02 -16.88 -12.45
CA GLU A 258 6.04 -15.82 -12.60
C GLU A 258 6.29 -15.00 -11.33
N LEU A 259 5.27 -14.80 -10.49
CA LEU A 259 5.40 -13.98 -9.29
C LEU A 259 5.81 -14.77 -8.03
N ASN A 260 6.22 -16.03 -8.12
CA ASN A 260 6.81 -16.72 -6.96
C ASN A 260 5.93 -16.65 -5.68
N PHE A 261 4.61 -16.61 -5.84
CA PHE A 261 3.64 -16.43 -4.77
C PHE A 261 3.78 -17.52 -3.69
N LEU A 262 4.01 -18.76 -4.12
CA LEU A 262 4.33 -19.87 -3.22
C LEU A 262 5.56 -19.63 -2.36
N GLY A 263 6.56 -18.88 -2.86
CA GLY A 263 7.72 -18.50 -2.06
C GLY A 263 7.37 -17.54 -0.91
N ILE A 264 6.32 -16.71 -1.05
CA ILE A 264 5.80 -15.88 0.05
C ILE A 264 5.14 -16.79 1.08
N VAL A 265 4.23 -17.66 0.63
CA VAL A 265 3.45 -18.54 1.51
C VAL A 265 4.35 -19.55 2.24
N GLY A 266 5.34 -20.10 1.56
CA GLY A 266 6.34 -20.98 2.17
C GLY A 266 7.17 -20.28 3.25
N ARG A 267 7.54 -19.01 3.04
CA ARG A 267 8.18 -18.19 4.09
C ARG A 267 7.24 -17.91 5.25
N ALA A 268 5.94 -17.77 5.00
CA ALA A 268 4.91 -17.58 6.04
C ALA A 268 4.88 -18.78 6.98
N LEU A 269 4.82 -19.99 6.41
CA LEU A 269 4.84 -21.23 7.18
C LEU A 269 6.09 -21.36 8.02
N VAL A 270 7.28 -21.14 7.42
CA VAL A 270 8.56 -21.21 8.15
C VAL A 270 8.60 -20.20 9.29
N SER A 271 8.08 -18.99 9.07
CA SER A 271 7.99 -17.96 10.10
C SER A 271 7.05 -18.39 11.23
N ALA A 272 5.85 -18.86 10.88
CA ALA A 272 4.82 -19.29 11.83
C ALA A 272 5.31 -20.42 12.74
N VAL A 273 5.99 -21.43 12.18
CA VAL A 273 6.59 -22.54 12.95
C VAL A 273 7.68 -22.03 13.89
N ARG A 274 8.54 -21.12 13.41
CA ARG A 274 9.63 -20.55 14.22
C ARG A 274 9.10 -19.71 15.39
N THR A 275 8.09 -18.88 15.15
CA THR A 275 7.57 -17.97 16.17
C THR A 275 6.57 -18.64 17.10
N GLY A 276 5.91 -19.71 16.64
CA GLY A 276 4.75 -20.33 17.30
C GLY A 276 3.45 -19.59 17.00
N ASP A 277 3.37 -18.85 15.88
CA ASP A 277 2.20 -18.05 15.51
C ASP A 277 1.14 -18.90 14.81
N GLN A 278 0.17 -19.41 15.58
CA GLN A 278 -0.91 -20.26 15.09
C GLN A 278 -1.83 -19.53 14.11
N VAL A 279 -2.01 -18.20 14.27
CA VAL A 279 -2.88 -17.39 13.40
C VAL A 279 -2.25 -17.28 12.02
N LEU A 280 -0.95 -17.01 11.94
CA LEU A 280 -0.23 -16.97 10.66
C LEU A 280 -0.19 -18.36 9.99
N LEU A 281 -0.01 -19.43 10.76
CA LEU A 281 -0.01 -20.80 10.26
C LEU A 281 -1.35 -21.16 9.60
N TYR A 282 -2.46 -20.90 10.30
CA TYR A 282 -3.81 -21.11 9.77
C TYR A 282 -4.02 -20.34 8.46
N LYS A 283 -3.65 -19.06 8.41
CA LYS A 283 -3.82 -18.22 7.22
C LYS A 283 -3.00 -18.71 6.04
N ALA A 284 -1.73 -19.04 6.26
CA ALA A 284 -0.87 -19.58 5.21
C ALA A 284 -1.44 -20.90 4.66
N THR A 285 -2.02 -21.74 5.52
CA THR A 285 -2.67 -23.00 5.15
C THR A 285 -3.90 -22.77 4.26
N GLU A 286 -4.78 -21.83 4.60
CA GLU A 286 -5.94 -21.50 3.77
C GLU A 286 -5.53 -20.97 2.39
N VAL A 287 -4.49 -20.13 2.33
CA VAL A 287 -3.92 -19.66 1.06
C VAL A 287 -3.42 -20.83 0.20
N LEU A 288 -2.77 -21.84 0.79
CA LEU A 288 -2.29 -23.02 0.05
C LEU A 288 -3.44 -23.86 -0.51
N LYS A 289 -4.54 -24.00 0.22
CA LYS A 289 -5.75 -24.69 -0.27
C LYS A 289 -6.32 -23.98 -1.50
N ILE A 290 -6.45 -22.66 -1.44
CA ILE A 290 -6.92 -21.86 -2.60
C ILE A 290 -5.95 -22.01 -3.78
N GLN A 291 -4.64 -21.94 -3.51
CA GLN A 291 -3.62 -22.09 -4.54
C GLN A 291 -3.67 -23.47 -5.21
N ARG A 292 -3.91 -24.54 -4.45
CA ARG A 292 -4.10 -25.89 -5.01
C ARG A 292 -5.28 -25.92 -5.98
N GLU A 293 -6.41 -25.32 -5.60
CA GLU A 293 -7.60 -25.28 -6.47
C GLU A 293 -7.37 -24.44 -7.74
N ILE A 294 -6.57 -23.38 -7.67
CA ILE A 294 -6.14 -22.62 -8.87
C ILE A 294 -5.30 -23.49 -9.80
N VAL A 295 -4.40 -24.28 -9.24
CA VAL A 295 -3.33 -24.97 -9.98
C VAL A 295 -3.79 -26.33 -10.49
N ARG A 296 -4.71 -27.00 -9.81
CA ARG A 296 -5.18 -28.35 -10.14
C ARG A 296 -5.63 -28.50 -11.61
N PRO A 297 -6.43 -27.60 -12.21
CA PRO A 297 -6.84 -27.71 -13.61
C PRO A 297 -5.67 -27.78 -14.59
N TYR A 298 -4.54 -27.13 -14.27
CA TYR A 298 -3.36 -27.13 -15.13
C TYR A 298 -2.72 -28.50 -15.26
N PHE A 299 -2.83 -29.34 -14.24
CA PHE A 299 -2.23 -30.68 -14.22
C PHE A 299 -3.20 -31.76 -14.72
N THR A 300 -4.50 -31.47 -14.75
CA THR A 300 -5.51 -32.39 -15.27
C THR A 300 -5.83 -32.16 -16.75
N GLU A 301 -5.59 -30.95 -17.29
CA GLU A 301 -5.86 -30.63 -18.70
C GLU A 301 -4.65 -30.96 -19.61
N PRO A 302 -4.77 -31.90 -20.58
CA PRO A 302 -3.65 -32.35 -21.41
C PRO A 302 -3.08 -31.29 -22.36
N ASN A 303 -3.83 -30.21 -22.64
CA ASN A 303 -3.47 -29.18 -23.61
C ASN A 303 -2.52 -28.09 -23.05
N ARG A 304 -2.11 -28.18 -21.78
CA ARG A 304 -1.34 -27.14 -21.09
C ARG A 304 0.12 -27.50 -20.81
N LYS A 305 0.74 -28.37 -21.62
CA LYS A 305 2.11 -28.88 -21.40
C LYS A 305 3.17 -27.81 -21.13
N GLN A 306 3.13 -26.68 -21.86
CA GLN A 306 4.10 -25.60 -21.69
C GLN A 306 3.91 -24.85 -20.36
N GLU A 307 2.67 -24.53 -20.00
CA GLU A 307 2.34 -23.91 -18.70
C GLU A 307 2.70 -24.85 -17.54
N GLN A 308 2.39 -26.14 -17.68
CA GLN A 308 2.76 -27.19 -16.73
C GLN A 308 4.28 -27.24 -16.54
N GLN A 309 5.06 -27.25 -17.62
CA GLN A 309 6.52 -27.32 -17.53
C GLN A 309 7.13 -26.07 -16.87
N ALA A 310 6.65 -24.87 -17.22
CA ALA A 310 7.08 -23.63 -16.60
C ALA A 310 6.74 -23.59 -15.11
N TYR A 311 5.54 -24.02 -14.75
CA TYR A 311 5.08 -24.11 -13.37
C TYR A 311 5.88 -25.15 -12.57
N ARG A 312 6.07 -26.36 -13.10
CA ARG A 312 6.89 -27.41 -12.47
C ARG A 312 8.29 -26.91 -12.13
N LYS A 313 8.96 -26.26 -13.08
CA LYS A 313 10.34 -25.78 -12.89
C LYS A 313 10.48 -24.80 -11.72
N SER A 314 9.58 -23.82 -11.59
CA SER A 314 9.63 -22.87 -10.47
C SER A 314 9.12 -23.49 -9.17
N HIS A 315 8.07 -24.30 -9.25
CA HIS A 315 7.40 -24.90 -8.10
C HIS A 315 8.26 -25.95 -7.40
N THR A 316 8.85 -26.89 -8.14
CA THR A 316 9.70 -27.94 -7.58
C THR A 316 10.79 -27.37 -6.68
N PHE A 317 11.46 -26.32 -7.16
CA PHE A 317 12.50 -25.65 -6.41
C PHE A 317 11.98 -25.01 -5.12
N LEU A 318 10.88 -24.24 -5.20
CA LEU A 318 10.29 -23.59 -4.03
C LEU A 318 9.78 -24.59 -3.02
N TRP A 319 9.19 -25.68 -3.50
CA TRP A 319 8.67 -26.75 -2.68
C TRP A 319 9.79 -27.41 -1.86
N ALA A 320 10.86 -27.87 -2.52
CA ALA A 320 11.99 -28.52 -1.87
C ALA A 320 12.73 -27.57 -0.90
N SER A 321 12.92 -26.31 -1.31
CA SER A 321 13.57 -25.29 -0.49
C SER A 321 12.78 -24.96 0.78
N THR A 322 11.46 -24.82 0.65
CA THR A 322 10.59 -24.53 1.79
C THR A 322 10.50 -25.73 2.73
N LEU A 323 10.33 -26.95 2.20
CA LEU A 323 10.32 -28.16 3.02
C LEU A 323 11.64 -28.33 3.79
N THR A 324 12.77 -28.13 3.12
CA THR A 324 14.09 -28.15 3.78
C THR A 324 14.17 -27.10 4.89
N SER A 325 13.61 -25.92 4.67
CA SER A 325 13.57 -24.84 5.67
C SER A 325 12.66 -25.20 6.85
N LEU A 326 11.51 -25.82 6.62
CA LEU A 326 10.61 -26.30 7.66
C LEU A 326 11.27 -27.41 8.51
N VAL A 327 11.89 -28.40 7.87
CA VAL A 327 12.61 -29.48 8.56
C VAL A 327 13.77 -28.96 9.41
N LYS A 328 14.49 -27.93 8.94
CA LYS A 328 15.60 -27.32 9.68
C LYS A 328 15.16 -26.32 10.74
N THR A 329 13.91 -25.87 10.72
CA THR A 329 13.42 -24.87 11.69
C THR A 329 13.09 -25.59 12.99
N SER A 330 13.81 -25.23 14.05
CA SER A 330 13.44 -25.64 15.41
C SER A 330 12.09 -25.04 15.74
N ALA A 331 11.08 -25.89 15.86
CA ALA A 331 9.74 -25.50 16.25
C ALA A 331 9.65 -25.41 17.76
N LYS A 332 8.94 -24.39 18.27
CA LYS A 332 8.60 -24.32 19.70
C LYS A 332 7.56 -25.37 20.09
N ASP A 333 6.71 -25.73 19.14
CA ASP A 333 5.66 -26.73 19.27
C ASP A 333 5.75 -27.69 18.07
N GLU A 334 5.90 -28.98 18.36
CA GLU A 334 5.93 -30.04 17.37
C GLU A 334 4.63 -30.11 16.57
N SER A 335 3.49 -29.77 17.20
CA SER A 335 2.18 -29.78 16.55
C SER A 335 2.10 -28.75 15.41
N HIS A 336 2.68 -27.56 15.59
CA HIS A 336 2.74 -26.53 14.55
C HIS A 336 3.63 -26.94 13.39
N TRP A 337 4.74 -27.63 13.68
CA TRP A 337 5.65 -28.14 12.66
C TRP A 337 4.98 -29.21 11.79
N VAL A 338 4.28 -30.17 12.41
CA VAL A 338 3.52 -31.20 11.69
C VAL A 338 2.45 -30.55 10.81
N GLN A 339 1.64 -29.63 11.37
CA GLN A 339 0.61 -28.90 10.64
C GLN A 339 1.18 -28.12 9.44
N ALA A 340 2.34 -27.47 9.60
CA ALA A 340 2.97 -26.71 8.52
C ALA A 340 3.49 -27.62 7.40
N ILE A 341 4.04 -28.79 7.73
CA ILE A 341 4.45 -29.79 6.74
C ILE A 341 3.23 -30.33 5.99
N GLU A 342 2.17 -30.71 6.71
CA GLU A 342 0.93 -31.18 6.09
C GLU A 342 0.32 -30.11 5.18
N ALA A 343 0.26 -28.87 5.64
CA ALA A 343 -0.19 -27.73 4.83
C ALA A 343 0.66 -27.55 3.56
N TRP A 344 1.99 -27.66 3.68
CA TRP A 344 2.89 -27.57 2.53
C TRP A 344 2.78 -28.76 1.57
N ARG A 345 2.31 -29.93 2.05
CA ARG A 345 2.00 -31.08 1.20
C ARG A 345 0.69 -30.92 0.43
N ILE A 346 -0.20 -29.99 0.79
CA ILE A 346 -1.45 -29.73 0.05
C ILE A 346 -1.17 -29.38 -1.42
N ILE A 347 -0.04 -28.73 -1.70
CA ILE A 347 0.38 -28.35 -3.04
C ILE A 347 1.19 -29.43 -3.77
N GLU A 348 1.42 -30.60 -3.16
CA GLU A 348 1.97 -31.76 -3.87
C GLU A 348 1.06 -32.11 -5.06
N PHE A 349 1.66 -32.24 -6.23
CA PHE A 349 0.91 -32.52 -7.44
C PHE A 349 0.31 -33.92 -7.36
N ALA A 350 -0.99 -34.01 -7.62
CA ALA A 350 -1.68 -35.29 -7.66
C ALA A 350 -1.05 -36.20 -8.73
N GLY A 351 -0.31 -37.21 -8.29
CA GLY A 351 0.13 -38.32 -9.12
C GLY A 351 1.57 -38.30 -9.63
N GLU A 352 2.38 -37.27 -9.32
CA GLU A 352 3.80 -37.30 -9.65
C GLU A 352 4.66 -37.15 -8.39
N PRO A 353 5.59 -38.08 -8.12
CA PRO A 353 6.55 -37.91 -7.04
C PRO A 353 7.37 -36.64 -7.32
N LEU A 354 7.38 -35.73 -6.35
CA LEU A 354 8.28 -34.58 -6.43
C LEU A 354 9.72 -35.10 -6.42
N PRO A 355 10.61 -34.52 -7.25
CA PRO A 355 11.99 -34.96 -7.30
C PRO A 355 12.65 -34.79 -5.94
N ASP A 356 13.61 -35.65 -5.62
CA ASP A 356 14.33 -35.61 -4.36
C ASP A 356 14.85 -34.18 -4.14
N PRO A 357 14.71 -33.59 -2.93
CA PRO A 357 15.29 -32.28 -2.62
C PRO A 357 16.75 -32.13 -3.05
N LYS A 358 17.52 -33.23 -3.15
CA LYS A 358 18.90 -33.27 -3.66
C LYS A 358 19.01 -32.97 -5.16
N ASP A 359 17.98 -33.26 -5.94
CA ASP A 359 17.93 -33.07 -7.39
C ASP A 359 17.48 -31.66 -7.79
N ALA A 360 16.98 -30.87 -6.84
CA ALA A 360 16.63 -29.47 -7.08
C ALA A 360 17.91 -28.67 -7.40
N THR A 361 18.04 -28.17 -8.64
CA THR A 361 19.13 -27.28 -9.03
C THR A 361 19.24 -26.13 -8.04
N LYS A 362 20.44 -25.91 -7.48
CA LYS A 362 20.72 -24.82 -6.54
C LYS A 362 20.21 -23.49 -7.13
N PRO A 363 19.57 -22.63 -6.32
CA PRO A 363 19.09 -21.35 -6.81
C PRO A 363 20.28 -20.55 -7.34
N LYS A 364 20.02 -19.76 -8.37
CA LYS A 364 20.94 -18.68 -8.73
C LYS A 364 21.09 -17.79 -7.49
N GLN A 365 22.32 -17.45 -7.11
CA GLN A 365 22.55 -16.58 -5.96
C GLN A 365 21.83 -15.23 -6.15
N PRO A 366 21.45 -14.55 -5.04
CA PRO A 366 20.91 -13.20 -5.10
C PRO A 366 21.78 -12.30 -5.98
N SER A 367 21.15 -11.35 -6.66
CA SER A 367 21.92 -10.31 -7.32
C SER A 367 22.74 -9.56 -6.27
N THR A 368 24.06 -9.52 -6.43
CA THR A 368 24.92 -8.71 -5.57
C THR A 368 24.51 -7.24 -5.70
N PRO A 369 24.11 -6.56 -4.62
CA PRO A 369 23.82 -5.13 -4.67
C PRO A 369 25.06 -4.38 -5.14
N SER A 370 24.88 -3.41 -6.06
CA SER A 370 25.98 -2.57 -6.54
C SER A 370 25.83 -1.18 -5.92
N LYS A 371 26.92 -0.63 -5.38
CA LYS A 371 26.95 0.77 -4.93
C LYS A 371 26.95 1.74 -6.12
N ASP A 372 27.46 1.29 -7.27
CA ASP A 372 27.73 2.14 -8.44
C ASP A 372 26.65 2.02 -9.53
N SER A 373 25.83 0.96 -9.49
CA SER A 373 24.76 0.73 -10.47
C SER A 373 23.38 0.96 -9.85
N ARG A 374 22.54 1.73 -10.55
CA ARG A 374 21.13 1.88 -10.21
C ARG A 374 20.43 0.52 -10.19
N TYR A 375 19.54 0.29 -9.23
CA TYR A 375 18.98 -1.04 -8.92
C TYR A 375 18.38 -1.78 -10.15
N TRP A 376 17.79 -1.07 -11.11
CA TRP A 376 17.19 -1.66 -12.29
C TRP A 376 18.19 -2.11 -13.36
N LYS A 377 19.45 -1.67 -13.26
CA LYS A 377 20.56 -2.08 -14.14
C LYS A 377 21.32 -3.29 -13.60
N ILE A 378 21.07 -3.70 -12.36
CA ILE A 378 21.71 -4.88 -11.77
C ILE A 378 21.13 -6.13 -12.45
N LYS A 379 22.01 -6.96 -13.04
CA LYS A 379 21.61 -8.22 -13.70
C LYS A 379 20.85 -9.09 -12.70
N ARG A 380 19.58 -9.35 -13.00
CA ARG A 380 18.65 -10.09 -12.12
C ARG A 380 19.07 -11.55 -12.02
N ARG A 381 19.36 -12.02 -10.80
CA ARG A 381 19.72 -13.43 -10.50
C ARG A 381 18.69 -14.11 -9.58
N CYS A 382 17.99 -13.33 -8.74
CA CYS A 382 16.86 -13.66 -7.83
C CYS A 382 17.14 -14.57 -6.61
N PHE A 383 16.24 -14.40 -5.61
CA PHE A 383 16.00 -15.00 -4.29
C PHE A 383 17.14 -15.11 -3.26
N SER A 384 16.96 -14.39 -2.14
CA SER A 384 17.74 -14.49 -0.88
C SER A 384 17.79 -15.94 -0.38
N THR A 385 19.02 -16.47 -0.30
CA THR A 385 19.35 -17.84 0.14
C THR A 385 19.53 -17.98 1.64
N THR A 386 19.45 -16.89 2.41
CA THR A 386 19.90 -16.88 3.81
C THR A 386 18.90 -16.18 4.73
N LEU A 387 18.35 -16.95 5.68
CA LEU A 387 17.97 -16.45 6.98
C LEU A 387 19.26 -16.39 7.81
N PRO A 388 19.85 -15.21 8.05
CA PRO A 388 20.98 -15.15 8.96
C PRO A 388 20.47 -15.46 10.37
N ALA A 389 21.16 -16.34 11.08
CA ALA A 389 21.04 -16.46 12.53
C ALA A 389 21.46 -15.12 13.12
N PHE A 390 20.55 -14.38 13.76
CA PHE A 390 20.91 -13.11 14.39
C PHE A 390 20.53 -13.09 15.87
N GLY A 391 21.54 -12.77 16.66
CA GLY A 391 21.40 -12.19 17.98
C GLY A 391 20.71 -10.82 17.90
N LEU A 392 20.01 -10.51 18.99
CA LEU A 392 19.15 -9.37 19.18
C LEU A 392 19.90 -8.04 19.00
N GLY A 393 19.39 -7.17 18.12
CA GLY A 393 19.78 -5.76 18.05
C GLY A 393 19.58 -5.16 16.66
N GLY A 394 18.42 -4.54 16.39
CA GLY A 394 18.23 -3.82 15.13
C GLY A 394 16.86 -3.16 14.97
N ARG A 395 16.89 -1.84 14.72
CA ARG A 395 15.77 -0.89 14.61
C ARG A 395 14.80 -1.24 13.45
N ALA A 396 13.49 -1.18 13.71
CA ALA A 396 12.42 -1.36 12.73
C ALA A 396 12.37 -0.22 11.67
N SER A 397 12.04 -0.54 10.41
CA SER A 397 12.00 0.43 9.30
C SER A 397 10.57 0.90 9.00
N LEU A 398 10.33 2.21 9.18
CA LEU A 398 9.05 2.94 9.01
C LEU A 398 8.56 3.00 7.53
N GLY A 399 9.40 2.63 6.57
CA GLY A 399 9.13 2.78 5.13
C GLY A 399 8.04 1.84 4.60
N VAL A 400 7.89 0.67 5.22
CA VAL A 400 6.84 -0.30 4.88
C VAL A 400 5.47 0.19 5.37
N GLN A 401 5.40 0.85 6.53
CA GLN A 401 4.15 1.34 7.13
C GLN A 401 3.43 2.38 6.27
N ILE A 402 4.14 3.30 5.62
CA ILE A 402 3.52 4.36 4.80
C ILE A 402 2.95 3.80 3.48
N VAL A 403 3.60 2.78 2.92
CA VAL A 403 3.13 2.05 1.73
C VAL A 403 1.94 1.16 2.05
N LEU A 404 1.68 0.81 3.32
CA LEU A 404 0.49 0.08 3.74
C LEU A 404 -0.70 1.04 3.94
N VAL A 405 -0.44 2.21 4.53
CA VAL A 405 -1.44 3.22 4.88
C VAL A 405 -2.02 3.95 3.66
N ALA A 406 -1.20 4.34 2.68
CA ALA A 406 -1.67 4.99 1.44
C ALA A 406 -2.57 4.11 0.56
N ASN A 407 -2.73 2.86 0.96
CA ASN A 407 -3.04 1.73 0.12
C ASN A 407 -4.29 1.01 0.67
N GLY A 408 -4.47 0.93 1.99
CA GLY A 408 -5.77 0.62 2.61
C GLY A 408 -6.88 1.62 2.27
N VAL A 409 -6.51 2.87 1.99
CA VAL A 409 -7.37 3.96 1.54
C VAL A 409 -8.08 3.67 0.22
N MET A 410 -7.37 2.99 -0.69
CA MET A 410 -7.86 2.66 -2.03
C MET A 410 -8.96 1.59 -1.98
N LEU A 411 -8.92 0.73 -0.95
CA LEU A 411 -9.86 -0.36 -0.74
C LEU A 411 -11.24 0.16 -0.34
N LEU A 412 -11.24 1.22 0.45
CA LEU A 412 -12.41 1.81 1.04
C LEU A 412 -13.30 2.40 -0.09
N VAL A 413 -12.77 3.23 -1.00
CA VAL A 413 -13.58 3.91 -2.03
C VAL A 413 -14.32 2.98 -3.01
N ALA A 414 -13.83 1.75 -3.22
CA ALA A 414 -14.39 0.80 -4.17
C ALA A 414 -15.62 0.03 -3.64
N VAL A 415 -15.65 -0.23 -2.33
CA VAL A 415 -16.64 -1.07 -1.64
C VAL A 415 -18.04 -0.43 -1.63
N GLY A 416 -18.11 0.90 -1.56
CA GLY A 416 -19.37 1.64 -1.64
C GLY A 416 -20.07 1.55 -3.01
N LEU A 417 -19.38 1.13 -4.07
CA LEU A 417 -19.90 1.18 -5.45
C LEU A 417 -20.58 -0.12 -5.90
N ASN A 418 -20.23 -1.27 -5.31
CA ASN A 418 -20.79 -2.57 -5.68
C ASN A 418 -22.05 -2.96 -4.90
N ASN A 419 -22.35 -2.29 -3.79
CA ASN A 419 -23.59 -2.51 -3.03
C ASN A 419 -24.78 -1.66 -3.53
N VAL A 420 -24.59 -0.85 -4.58
CA VAL A 420 -25.57 0.11 -5.12
C VAL A 420 -25.89 -0.13 -6.61
N MET A 421 -25.20 -1.08 -7.25
CA MET A 421 -25.63 -1.73 -8.50
C MET A 421 -26.21 -3.10 -8.17
#